data_AF-A0AA42PY87-F1
#
_entry.id   AF-A0AA42PY87-F1
#
_cell.length_a   1.000
_cell.length_b   1.000
_cell.length_c   1.000
_cell.angle_alpha   90.00
_cell.angle_beta   90.00
_cell.angle_gamma   90.00
#
_symmetry.space_group_name_H-M   'P 1'
#
loop_
_entity.id
_entity.type
_entity.pdbx_description
1 polymer ?
#
loop_
_entity_poly.entity_id
_entity_poly.type
_entity_poly.pdbx_seq_one_letter_code
_entity_poly.pdbx_strand_id
1 'polypeptide(L)'
;MSRAPAKAVQMACLTIGHYDYLLPSAKAMKVAELMQDAFECREHYDGGTSSVYEVKADQPNVEFKLVRPNQVRMPHGETAAIPSKPRQLR
;
A
#
# COMPACT_ATOMS: atom_id res chain seq x y z
N MET A 1 17.68 16.76 -24.67
CA MET A 1 16.28 16.76 -24.17
C MET A 1 16.30 16.39 -22.69
N SER A 2 16.41 17.35 -21.78
CA SER A 2 16.37 17.12 -20.34
C SER A 2 14.91 16.94 -19.89
N ARG A 3 14.57 15.77 -19.34
CA ARG A 3 13.26 15.48 -18.76
C ARG A 3 13.02 16.43 -17.58
N ALA A 4 11.89 17.15 -17.58
CA ALA A 4 11.49 18.00 -16.47
C ALA A 4 11.52 17.21 -15.14
N PRO A 5 11.92 17.84 -14.01
CA PRO A 5 11.93 17.16 -12.71
C PRO A 5 10.52 16.69 -12.39
N ALA A 6 10.37 15.40 -12.08
CA ALA A 6 9.09 14.85 -11.65
C ALA A 6 8.61 15.65 -10.43
N LYS A 7 7.39 16.20 -10.50
CA LYS A 7 6.80 17.01 -9.42
C LYS A 7 6.84 16.19 -8.13
N ALA A 8 7.48 16.73 -7.08
CA ALA A 8 7.51 16.07 -5.79
C ALA A 8 6.07 15.86 -5.30
N VAL A 9 5.64 14.60 -5.19
CA VAL A 9 4.30 14.24 -4.75
C VAL A 9 4.31 14.13 -3.24
N GLN A 10 3.44 14.88 -2.55
CA GLN A 10 3.27 14.78 -1.10
C GLN A 10 2.74 13.39 -0.74
N MET A 11 3.47 12.67 0.12
CA MET A 11 3.13 11.31 0.54
C MET A 11 2.43 11.31 1.89
N ALA A 12 1.66 10.26 2.15
CA ALA A 12 1.03 9.96 3.43
C ALA A 12 1.13 8.47 3.74
N CYS A 13 1.30 8.16 5.03
CA CYS A 13 1.14 6.84 5.60
C CYS A 13 -0.31 6.71 6.06
N LEU A 14 -1.01 5.72 5.52
CA LEU A 14 -2.35 5.35 5.91
C LEU A 14 -2.29 4.01 6.64
N THR A 15 -2.74 4.00 7.90
CA THR A 15 -2.83 2.81 8.72
C THR A 15 -4.28 2.36 8.77
N ILE A 16 -4.55 1.10 8.41
CA ILE A 16 -5.88 0.48 8.50
C ILE A 16 -5.73 -0.80 9.33
N GLY A 17 -6.31 -0.79 10.54
CA GLY A 17 -6.10 -1.88 11.50
C GLY A 17 -4.62 -2.02 11.88
N HIS A 18 -3.98 -3.11 11.43
CA HIS A 18 -2.58 -3.42 11.71
C HIS A 18 -1.64 -3.24 10.50
N TYR A 19 -2.15 -2.72 9.40
CA TYR A 19 -1.39 -2.58 8.16
C TYR A 19 -1.11 -1.11 7.83
N ASP A 20 0.13 -0.84 7.42
CA ASP A 20 0.59 0.48 7.00
C ASP A 20 0.82 0.53 5.49
N TYR A 21 0.27 1.56 4.86
CA TYR A 21 0.37 1.78 3.42
C TYR A 21 0.92 3.18 3.13
N LEU A 22 1.97 3.28 2.31
CA LEU A 22 2.51 4.55 1.84
C LEU A 22 1.99 4.89 0.44
N LEU A 23 1.24 5.99 0.33
CA LEU A 23 0.64 6.42 -0.94
C LEU A 23 0.64 7.95 -1.08
N PRO A 24 0.43 8.49 -2.30
CA PRO A 24 0.20 9.93 -2.47
C PRO A 24 -0.92 10.41 -1.54
N SER A 25 -0.68 11.50 -0.82
CA SER A 25 -1.61 12.09 0.16
C SER A 25 -3.03 12.25 -0.37
N ALA A 26 -3.20 12.73 -1.60
CA ALA A 26 -4.50 12.89 -2.24
C ALA A 26 -5.24 11.56 -2.46
N LYS A 27 -4.51 10.45 -2.67
CA LYS A 27 -5.12 9.11 -2.77
C LYS A 27 -5.42 8.55 -1.37
N ALA A 28 -4.52 8.80 -0.41
CA ALA A 28 -4.68 8.34 0.96
C ALA A 28 -5.90 8.95 1.64
N MET A 29 -6.17 10.23 1.40
CA MET A 29 -7.36 10.90 1.90
C MET A 29 -8.65 10.22 1.39
N LYS A 30 -8.71 9.92 0.09
CA LYS A 30 -9.87 9.22 -0.49
C LYS A 30 -10.12 7.85 0.12
N VAL A 31 -9.04 7.09 0.39
CA VAL A 31 -9.17 5.80 1.05
C VAL A 31 -9.64 5.98 2.49
N ALA A 32 -9.10 6.97 3.21
CA ALA A 32 -9.54 7.27 4.57
C ALA A 32 -11.04 7.63 4.62
N GLU A 33 -11.51 8.47 3.70
CA GLU A 33 -12.94 8.81 3.55
C GLU A 33 -13.80 7.56 3.32
N LEU A 34 -13.42 6.69 2.37
CA LEU A 34 -14.15 5.45 2.09
C LEU A 34 -14.17 4.49 3.29
N MET A 35 -13.09 4.45 4.08
CA MET A 35 -13.00 3.55 5.22
C MET A 35 -13.77 4.06 6.45
N GLN A 36 -14.08 5.36 6.55
CA GLN A 36 -14.95 5.91 7.61
C GLN A 36 -16.39 5.40 7.49
N ASP A 37 -16.85 5.14 6.27
CA ASP A 37 -18.18 4.58 6.00
C ASP A 37 -18.19 3.04 5.96
N ALA A 38 -17.01 2.41 6.11
CA ALA A 38 -16.88 0.96 6.02
C ALA A 38 -17.16 0.28 7.37
N PHE A 39 -17.57 -0.98 7.29
CA PHE A 39 -17.63 -1.87 8.45
C PHE A 39 -16.65 -3.01 8.27
N GLU A 40 -16.05 -3.47 9.38
CA GLU A 40 -15.27 -4.70 9.34
C GLU A 40 -16.22 -5.88 9.13
N CYS A 41 -15.85 -6.82 8.26
CA CYS A 41 -16.62 -8.06 8.07
C CYS A 41 -15.70 -9.27 8.01
N ARG A 42 -16.25 -10.45 8.33
CA ARG A 42 -15.59 -11.74 8.15
C ARG A 42 -16.36 -12.60 7.18
N GLU A 43 -15.62 -13.27 6.32
CA GLU A 43 -16.17 -14.29 5.44
C GLU A 43 -16.30 -15.61 6.19
N HIS A 44 -17.47 -16.25 6.08
CA HIS A 44 -17.77 -17.55 6.63
C HIS A 44 -18.37 -18.44 5.54
N TYR A 45 -18.08 -19.74 5.61
CA TYR A 45 -18.63 -20.71 4.68
C TYR A 45 -19.89 -21.34 5.27
N ASP A 46 -21.06 -21.05 4.70
CA ASP A 46 -22.34 -21.58 5.18
C ASP A 46 -22.65 -22.96 4.57
N GLY A 47 -21.82 -23.95 4.93
CA GLY A 47 -22.15 -25.38 4.90
C GLY A 47 -22.57 -26.03 3.58
N GLY A 48 -22.70 -25.32 2.46
CA GLY A 48 -23.33 -25.93 1.28
C GLY A 48 -23.17 -25.23 -0.06
N THR A 49 -23.04 -23.90 -0.17
CA THR A 49 -23.03 -23.30 -1.53
C THR A 49 -22.41 -21.91 -1.70
N SER A 50 -22.25 -21.11 -0.64
CA SER A 50 -21.73 -19.75 -0.79
C SER A 50 -21.01 -19.24 0.44
N SER A 51 -20.13 -18.27 0.21
CA SER A 51 -19.56 -17.41 1.25
C SER A 51 -20.61 -16.42 1.75
N VAL A 52 -20.69 -16.26 3.06
CA VAL A 52 -21.49 -15.25 3.77
C VAL A 52 -20.54 -14.28 4.45
N TYR A 53 -20.90 -12.99 4.50
CA TYR A 53 -20.10 -11.95 5.13
C TYR A 53 -20.81 -11.43 6.37
N GLU A 54 -20.26 -11.73 7.55
CA GLU A 54 -20.78 -11.25 8.84
C GLU A 54 -20.11 -9.92 9.20
N VAL A 55 -20.93 -8.89 9.41
CA VAL A 55 -20.47 -7.54 9.72
C VAL A 55 -20.27 -7.38 11.23
N LYS A 56 -19.13 -6.82 11.64
CA LYS A 56 -18.89 -6.40 13.02
C LYS A 56 -19.47 -5.00 13.24
N ALA A 57 -19.93 -4.73 14.46
CA ALA A 57 -20.47 -3.43 14.82
C ALA A 57 -19.43 -2.30 14.80
N ASP A 58 -18.14 -2.65 14.86
CA ASP A 58 -17.03 -1.69 14.94
C ASP A 58 -16.58 -1.23 13.54
N GLN A 59 -16.32 0.06 13.41
CA GLN A 59 -15.65 0.62 12.24
C GLN A 59 -14.15 0.30 12.26
N PRO A 60 -13.51 0.13 11.09
CA PRO A 60 -12.07 -0.07 11.03
C PRO A 60 -11.33 1.15 11.61
N ASN A 61 -10.30 0.90 12.42
CA ASN A 61 -9.42 1.96 12.89
C ASN A 61 -8.55 2.48 11.74
N VAL A 62 -8.72 3.75 11.39
CA VAL A 62 -8.01 4.42 10.29
C VAL A 62 -7.20 5.59 10.82
N GLU A 63 -5.90 5.58 10.56
CA GLU A 63 -5.01 6.69 10.89
C GLU A 63 -4.32 7.25 9.64
N PHE A 64 -4.28 8.57 9.52
CA PHE A 64 -3.64 9.27 8.42
C PHE A 64 -2.49 10.14 8.93
N LYS A 65 -1.28 9.95 8.37
CA LYS A 65 -0.08 10.73 8.69
C LYS A 65 0.60 11.24 7.44
N LEU A 66 0.82 12.55 7.35
CA LEU A 66 1.67 13.11 6.28
C LEU A 66 3.13 12.71 6.49
N VAL A 67 3.80 12.32 5.41
CA VAL A 67 5.19 11.86 5.44
C VAL A 67 6.07 12.81 4.64
N ARG A 68 7.17 13.25 5.25
CA ARG A 68 8.19 14.07 4.59
C ARG A 68 9.07 13.18 3.71
N PRO A 69 9.62 13.71 2.60
CA PRO A 69 10.48 12.93 1.70
C PRO A 69 11.66 12.25 2.40
N ASN A 70 12.25 12.87 3.42
CA ASN A 70 13.40 12.34 4.16
C ASN A 70 13.06 11.23 5.16
N GLN A 71 11.78 10.94 5.39
CA GLN A 71 11.32 9.87 6.28
C GLN A 71 11.12 8.54 5.54
N VAL A 72 11.05 8.55 4.20
CA VAL A 72 10.87 7.35 3.39
C VAL A 72 12.25 6.74 3.10
N ARG A 73 12.46 5.50 3.52
CA ARG A 73 13.68 4.74 3.23
C ARG A 73 13.29 3.45 2.53
N MET A 74 13.86 3.24 1.34
CA MET A 74 13.80 1.92 0.72
C MET A 74 14.81 1.02 1.44
N PRO A 75 14.45 -0.22 1.82
CA PRO A 75 15.43 -1.18 2.28
C PRO A 75 16.49 -1.35 1.18
N HIS A 76 17.75 -1.58 1.58
CA HIS A 76 18.80 -1.86 0.62
C HIS A 76 18.45 -3.15 -0.11
N GLY A 77 18.02 -3.03 -1.37
CA GLY A 77 17.85 -4.19 -2.22
C GLY A 77 19.23 -4.81 -2.45
N GLU A 78 19.36 -6.11 -2.20
CA GLU A 78 20.50 -6.87 -2.71
C GLU A 78 20.55 -6.63 -4.21
N THR A 79 21.66 -6.07 -4.70
CA THR A 79 21.89 -5.89 -6.12
C THR A 79 21.79 -7.25 -6.80
N ALA A 80 20.75 -7.48 -7.58
CA ALA A 80 20.62 -8.67 -8.40
C ALA A 80 21.91 -8.84 -9.21
N ALA A 81 22.55 -10.00 -9.09
CA ALA A 81 23.81 -10.29 -9.75
C ALA A 81 23.68 -10.01 -11.25
N ILE A 82 24.57 -9.16 -11.76
CA ILE A 82 24.63 -8.85 -13.20
C ILE A 82 24.94 -10.18 -13.91
N PRO A 83 24.10 -10.66 -14.86
CA PRO A 83 24.37 -11.90 -15.56
C PRO A 83 25.69 -11.75 -16.31
N SER A 84 26.66 -12.59 -15.95
CA SER A 84 27.98 -12.66 -16.60
C SER A 84 27.78 -12.92 -18.10
N LYS A 85 28.28 -12.01 -18.94
CA LYS A 85 28.21 -12.12 -20.41
C LYS A 85 28.66 -13.52 -20.86
N PRO A 86 27.94 -14.18 -21.80
CA PRO A 86 28.37 -15.47 -22.31
C PRO A 86 29.72 -15.33 -22.99
N ARG A 87 30.70 -16.12 -22.53
CA ARG A 87 32.04 -16.22 -23.11
C ARG A 87 31.89 -16.80 -24.51
N GLN A 88 32.03 -15.95 -25.54
CA GLN A 88 32.12 -16.42 -26.91
C GLN A 88 33.44 -17.17 -27.08
N LEU A 89 33.34 -18.49 -27.25
CA LEU A 89 34.45 -19.34 -27.68
C LEU A 89 34.68 -19.06 -29.16
N ARG A 90 35.90 -18.59 -29.47
CA ARG A 90 36.43 -18.50 -30.83
C ARG A 90 36.99 -19.84 -31.26
#